data_AF-A0A930LZ30-F1
#
_entry.id   AF-A0A930LZ30-F1
#
_cell.length_a   1.000
_cell.length_b   1.000
_cell.length_c   1.000
_cell.angle_alpha   90.00
_cell.angle_beta   90.00
_cell.angle_gamma   90.00
#
_symmetry.space_group_name_H-M   'P 1'
#
loop_
_entity.id
_entity.type
_entity.pdbx_description
1 polymer ?
#
loop_
_entity_poly.entity_id
_entity_poly.type
_entity_poly.pdbx_seq_one_letter_code
_entity_poly.pdbx_strand_id
1 'polypeptide(L)'
;MAATLPDPNYQPTYRSNGVCDDLAALVAPYSLSRAQLAEATGIADEAIVNSWVAQCYPDLAADAPAPLEPVLRYLDETYLPDSANWPGDNPYDEFVLENIAARMLARVVADTFGEDRPGNYRELLALIATLVLIARYWDGTDEAFLTLLNAEPTAEAEESLQEAIANAPESLHPLLTELLLPALYEARGTFTADEAQLLTGYALAAGYYAGEHPYETLNGIHVAFAADDRTQPDAEQIRRVEDVLKANFQAARAAADADENPEPHHFTLPGNQDGYETAAHLIAALPQAHDVIAFSTQPGEGTSALADDRRAAFTLYLCYLMLGDDESSEQCAAELYRASREN
;
A
#
# COMPACT_ATOMS: atom_id res chain seq x y z
N MET A 1 -18.43 5.85 -15.90
CA MET A 1 -19.29 6.99 -15.52
C MET A 1 -18.38 8.05 -14.92
N ALA A 2 -18.61 9.34 -15.20
CA ALA A 2 -17.74 10.41 -14.72
C ALA A 2 -17.77 10.47 -13.18
N ALA A 3 -16.60 10.33 -12.54
CA ALA A 3 -16.42 10.63 -11.14
C ALA A 3 -16.78 12.10 -10.91
N THR A 4 -17.78 12.34 -10.07
CA THR A 4 -18.14 13.71 -9.68
C THR A 4 -17.10 14.13 -8.65
N LEU A 5 -16.33 15.18 -8.92
CA LEU A 5 -15.42 15.75 -7.91
C LEU A 5 -16.24 16.08 -6.65
N PRO A 6 -15.74 15.75 -5.44
CA PRO A 6 -16.44 16.07 -4.20
C PRO A 6 -16.70 17.57 -4.10
N ASP A 7 -17.82 17.94 -3.45
CA ASP A 7 -18.17 19.34 -3.19
C ASP A 7 -16.95 20.03 -2.57
N PRO A 8 -16.54 21.23 -3.04
CA PRO A 8 -15.45 21.98 -2.42
C PRO A 8 -15.69 22.33 -0.94
N ASN A 9 -16.90 22.09 -0.40
CA ASN A 9 -17.24 22.18 1.02
C ASN A 9 -17.54 20.81 1.67
N TYR A 10 -17.26 19.69 1.02
CA TYR A 10 -17.38 18.37 1.62
C TYR A 10 -16.35 18.25 2.75
N GLN A 11 -16.86 18.15 3.97
CA GLN A 11 -16.07 17.81 5.14
C GLN A 11 -16.37 16.35 5.45
N PRO A 12 -15.48 15.42 5.05
CA PRO A 12 -15.63 14.04 5.45
C PRO A 12 -15.68 13.97 6.99
N THR A 13 -16.63 13.17 7.46
CA THR A 13 -16.88 12.99 8.89
C THR A 13 -16.62 11.52 9.18
N TYR A 14 -15.75 11.24 10.15
CA TYR A 14 -15.52 9.88 10.59
C TYR A 14 -16.84 9.18 10.95
N ARG A 15 -17.02 7.96 10.45
CA ARG A 15 -18.10 7.07 10.85
C ARG A 15 -17.50 5.70 11.08
N SER A 16 -17.57 5.22 12.32
CA SER A 16 -17.24 3.83 12.61
C SER A 16 -18.11 2.92 11.74
N ASN A 17 -17.45 2.08 10.96
CA ASN A 17 -18.07 1.08 10.09
C ASN A 17 -18.16 -0.30 10.77
N GLY A 18 -17.84 -0.38 12.07
CA GLY A 18 -17.93 -1.60 12.86
C GLY A 18 -16.73 -2.55 12.75
N VAL A 19 -15.67 -2.18 12.02
CA VAL A 19 -14.48 -3.04 11.83
C VAL A 19 -13.42 -2.88 12.94
N CYS A 20 -13.68 -2.02 13.92
CA CYS A 20 -12.72 -1.71 15.00
C CYS A 20 -12.32 -2.95 15.80
N ASP A 21 -13.25 -3.87 16.07
CA ASP A 21 -12.92 -5.10 16.82
C ASP A 21 -11.99 -6.03 16.05
N ASP A 22 -12.17 -6.15 14.73
CA ASP A 22 -11.31 -6.97 13.88
C ASP A 22 -9.92 -6.33 13.76
N LEU A 23 -9.85 -5.02 13.48
CA LEU A 23 -8.59 -4.28 13.45
C LEU A 23 -7.87 -4.30 14.81
N ALA A 24 -8.62 -4.20 15.91
CA ALA A 24 -8.09 -4.30 17.26
C ALA A 24 -7.45 -5.68 17.49
N ALA A 25 -8.07 -6.76 17.02
CA ALA A 25 -7.51 -8.10 17.09
C ALA A 25 -6.21 -8.22 16.29
N LEU A 26 -6.13 -7.61 15.11
CA LEU A 26 -4.91 -7.60 14.28
C LEU A 26 -3.74 -6.86 14.96
N VAL A 27 -4.00 -5.74 15.65
CA VAL A 27 -2.94 -4.94 16.29
C VAL A 27 -2.60 -5.36 17.72
N ALA A 28 -3.46 -6.14 18.38
CA ALA A 28 -3.33 -6.55 19.78
C ALA A 28 -1.98 -7.16 20.18
N PRO A 29 -1.30 -7.98 19.35
CA PRO A 29 -0.02 -8.58 19.72
C PRO A 29 1.14 -7.58 19.81
N TYR A 30 0.98 -6.37 19.29
CA TYR A 30 2.10 -5.46 19.01
C TYR A 30 2.10 -4.22 19.89
N SER A 31 3.26 -3.57 19.94
CA SER A 31 3.46 -2.33 20.69
C SER A 31 4.48 -1.46 19.95
N LEU A 32 4.32 -0.14 20.05
CA LEU A 32 5.22 0.83 19.42
C LEU A 32 5.64 1.88 20.43
N SER A 33 6.81 2.50 20.22
CA SER A 33 7.18 3.69 20.98
C SER A 33 6.21 4.85 20.66
N ARG A 34 6.17 5.86 21.54
CA ARG A 34 5.30 7.04 21.35
C ARG A 34 5.66 7.83 20.09
N ALA A 35 6.95 7.90 19.77
CA ALA A 35 7.44 8.52 18.53
C ALA A 35 6.96 7.75 17.28
N GLN A 36 7.06 6.41 17.31
CA GLN A 36 6.57 5.56 16.23
C GLN A 36 5.04 5.61 16.07
N LEU A 37 4.30 5.70 17.18
CA LEU A 37 2.85 5.90 17.15
C LEU A 37 2.47 7.26 16.55
N ALA A 38 3.21 8.32 16.86
CA ALA A 38 2.99 9.63 16.25
C ALA A 38 3.25 9.59 14.74
N GLU A 39 4.35 8.96 14.32
CA GLU A 39 4.66 8.73 12.90
C GLU A 39 3.55 7.91 12.20
N ALA A 40 3.18 6.77 12.77
CA ALA A 40 2.21 5.85 12.19
C ALA A 40 0.81 6.46 12.09
N THR A 41 0.35 7.14 13.14
CA THR A 41 -0.98 7.76 13.12
C THR A 41 -1.02 8.95 12.16
N GLY A 42 0.08 9.71 12.04
CA GLY A 42 0.21 10.84 11.11
C GLY A 42 -0.73 12.01 11.41
N ILE A 43 -1.58 11.89 12.43
CA ILE A 43 -2.55 12.90 12.85
C ILE A 43 -2.09 13.65 14.10
N ALA A 44 -1.21 13.08 14.91
CA ALA A 44 -0.80 13.66 16.18
C ALA A 44 0.71 13.68 16.36
N ASP A 45 1.20 14.67 17.09
CA ASP A 45 2.58 14.67 17.57
C ASP A 45 2.76 13.74 18.78
N GLU A 46 4.02 13.53 19.17
CA GLU A 46 4.37 12.65 20.29
C GLU A 46 3.75 13.10 21.62
N ALA A 47 3.52 14.40 21.82
CA ALA A 47 2.94 14.92 23.06
C ALA A 47 1.45 14.57 23.17
N ILE A 48 0.72 14.70 22.07
CA ILE A 48 -0.68 14.30 21.97
C ILE A 48 -0.81 12.77 22.11
N VAL A 49 0.03 12.00 21.39
CA VAL A 49 0.05 10.53 21.52
C VAL A 49 0.34 10.10 22.96
N ASN A 50 1.29 10.75 23.63
CA ASN A 50 1.58 10.44 25.03
C ASN A 50 0.37 10.69 25.94
N SER A 51 -0.47 11.68 25.63
CA SER A 51 -1.72 11.89 26.36
C SER A 51 -2.72 10.74 26.14
N TRP A 52 -2.84 10.20 24.92
CA TRP A 52 -3.69 9.05 24.63
C TRP A 52 -3.21 7.80 25.36
N VAL A 53 -1.91 7.53 25.31
CA VAL A 53 -1.28 6.41 26.01
C VAL A 53 -1.52 6.51 27.51
N ALA A 54 -1.43 7.70 28.10
CA ALA A 54 -1.72 7.91 29.52
C ALA A 54 -3.20 7.66 29.90
N GLN A 55 -4.14 7.87 28.98
CA GLN A 55 -5.55 7.51 29.20
C GLN A 55 -5.78 6.00 29.12
N CYS A 56 -5.14 5.34 28.17
CA CYS A 56 -5.26 3.88 27.98
C CYS A 56 -4.51 3.10 29.07
N TYR A 57 -3.34 3.61 29.49
CA TYR A 57 -2.39 2.96 30.38
C TYR A 57 -1.68 3.96 31.29
N PRO A 58 -2.35 4.42 32.38
CA PRO A 58 -1.82 5.47 33.24
C PRO A 58 -0.51 5.09 33.96
N ASP A 59 -0.28 3.80 34.19
CA ASP A 59 0.89 3.27 34.90
C ASP A 59 2.03 2.82 33.97
N LEU A 60 1.88 2.97 32.65
CA LEU A 60 2.92 2.59 31.68
C LEU A 60 4.12 3.53 31.80
N ALA A 61 5.32 2.96 31.92
CA ALA A 61 6.55 3.75 31.94
C ALA A 61 6.70 4.60 30.66
N ALA A 62 7.29 5.79 30.80
CA ALA A 62 7.42 6.75 29.70
C ALA A 62 8.27 6.24 28.52
N ASP A 63 9.18 5.31 28.77
CA ASP A 63 10.06 4.67 27.80
C ASP A 63 9.57 3.29 27.33
N ALA A 64 8.56 2.71 27.99
CA ALA A 64 8.00 1.42 27.60
C ALA A 64 7.13 1.57 26.34
N PRO A 65 7.26 0.68 25.33
CA PRO A 65 6.36 0.66 24.17
C PRO A 65 4.89 0.58 24.60
N ALA A 66 4.02 1.30 23.90
CA ALA A 66 2.59 1.32 24.15
C ALA A 66 1.87 0.23 23.34
N PRO A 67 1.02 -0.59 23.98
CA PRO A 67 0.20 -1.57 23.28
C PRO A 67 -0.78 -0.90 22.31
N LEU A 68 -0.88 -1.44 21.09
CA LEU A 68 -1.62 -0.81 20.01
C LEU A 68 -3.14 -0.92 20.16
N GLU A 69 -3.65 -2.09 20.56
CA GLU A 69 -5.10 -2.35 20.63
C GLU A 69 -5.84 -1.27 21.46
N PRO A 70 -5.43 -0.96 22.71
CA PRO A 70 -6.21 0.02 23.48
C PRO A 70 -6.06 1.44 22.99
N VAL A 71 -4.93 1.78 22.36
CA VAL A 71 -4.77 3.08 21.70
C VAL A 71 -5.72 3.18 20.50
N LEU A 72 -5.81 2.14 19.67
CA LEU A 72 -6.74 2.09 18.53
C LEU A 72 -8.21 2.21 19.00
N ARG A 73 -8.60 1.45 20.03
CA ARG A 73 -9.95 1.54 20.60
C ARG A 73 -10.24 2.92 21.18
N TYR A 74 -9.29 3.52 21.90
CA TYR A 74 -9.46 4.87 22.43
C TYR A 74 -9.66 5.90 21.31
N LEU A 75 -8.94 5.76 20.20
CA LEU A 75 -9.12 6.60 19.02
C LEU A 75 -10.53 6.44 18.44
N ASP A 76 -11.00 5.21 18.21
CA ASP A 76 -12.34 4.95 17.68
C ASP A 76 -13.46 5.43 18.61
N GLU A 77 -13.34 5.22 19.93
CA GLU A 77 -14.42 5.53 20.87
C GLU A 77 -14.50 7.00 21.26
N THR A 78 -13.36 7.69 21.33
CA THR A 78 -13.27 9.02 21.97
C THR A 78 -12.80 10.11 21.02
N TYR A 79 -11.91 9.77 20.10
CA TYR A 79 -11.16 10.78 19.36
C TYR A 79 -11.70 11.02 17.96
N LEU A 80 -11.82 9.97 17.16
CA LEU A 80 -12.28 10.03 15.77
C LEU A 80 -13.74 10.49 15.62
N PRO A 81 -14.70 10.10 16.50
CA PRO A 81 -16.11 10.50 16.33
C PRO A 81 -16.40 11.99 16.57
N ASP A 82 -15.54 12.69 17.32
CA ASP A 82 -15.75 14.09 17.69
C ASP A 82 -14.68 14.98 17.05
N SER A 83 -15.08 15.73 16.03
CA SER A 83 -14.17 16.64 15.32
C SER A 83 -13.59 17.75 16.18
N ALA A 84 -14.18 18.05 17.35
CA ALA A 84 -13.59 18.98 18.30
C ALA A 84 -12.33 18.42 18.99
N ASN A 85 -12.19 17.09 19.03
CA ASN A 85 -11.01 16.43 19.58
C ASN A 85 -9.90 16.28 18.54
N TRP A 86 -10.19 16.55 17.26
CA TRP A 86 -9.25 16.34 16.18
C TRP A 86 -8.00 17.24 16.31
N PRO A 87 -6.81 16.70 16.05
CA PRO A 87 -5.56 17.42 16.12
C PRO A 87 -5.42 18.29 14.87
N GLY A 88 -5.65 19.60 15.05
CA GLY A 88 -5.59 20.58 13.98
C GLY A 88 -6.90 20.77 13.23
N ASP A 89 -6.87 21.57 12.16
CA ASP A 89 -8.07 22.00 11.42
C ASP A 89 -8.31 21.18 10.12
N ASN A 90 -7.61 20.04 9.94
CA ASN A 90 -7.68 19.27 8.70
C ASN A 90 -8.88 18.30 8.73
N PRO A 91 -9.75 18.29 7.70
CA PRO A 91 -10.78 17.28 7.58
C PRO A 91 -10.15 15.90 7.32
N TYR A 92 -10.64 14.87 8.01
CA TYR A 92 -10.24 13.48 7.85
C TYR A 92 -11.16 12.73 6.90
N ASP A 93 -10.60 11.80 6.12
CA ASP A 93 -11.38 10.90 5.27
C ASP A 93 -12.33 9.98 6.07
N GLU A 94 -13.33 9.39 5.42
CA GLU A 94 -14.27 8.45 6.04
C GLU A 94 -13.57 7.16 6.53
N PHE A 95 -12.40 6.82 5.98
CA PHE A 95 -11.65 5.56 6.21
C PHE A 95 -10.40 5.72 7.08
N VAL A 96 -10.41 6.66 8.03
CA VAL A 96 -9.21 6.95 8.85
C VAL A 96 -8.83 5.83 9.80
N LEU A 97 -9.79 5.04 10.31
CA LEU A 97 -9.48 3.99 11.29
C LEU A 97 -8.67 2.85 10.65
N GLU A 98 -9.09 2.41 9.47
CA GLU A 98 -8.49 1.33 8.70
C GLU A 98 -7.09 1.71 8.24
N ASN A 99 -6.92 2.96 7.79
CA ASN A 99 -5.63 3.53 7.46
C ASN A 99 -4.71 3.64 8.68
N ILE A 100 -5.19 4.08 9.85
CA ILE A 100 -4.37 4.17 11.07
C ILE A 100 -3.90 2.79 11.51
N ALA A 101 -4.78 1.78 11.55
CA ALA A 101 -4.41 0.43 11.94
C ALA A 101 -3.36 -0.17 10.99
N ALA A 102 -3.57 -0.02 9.67
CA ALA A 102 -2.60 -0.47 8.67
C ALA A 102 -1.26 0.26 8.79
N ARG A 103 -1.24 1.57 9.07
CA ARG A 103 0.00 2.34 9.29
C ARG A 103 0.70 1.95 10.59
N MET A 104 -0.03 1.63 11.65
CA MET A 104 0.56 1.08 12.87
C MET A 104 1.25 -0.26 12.59
N LEU A 105 0.55 -1.18 11.90
CA LEU A 105 1.13 -2.47 11.51
C LEU A 105 2.31 -2.30 10.54
N ALA A 106 2.26 -1.34 9.61
CA ALA A 106 3.36 -1.01 8.72
C ALA A 106 4.64 -0.67 9.49
N ARG A 107 4.52 0.10 10.56
CA ARG A 107 5.66 0.44 11.43
C ARG A 107 6.20 -0.76 12.18
N VAL A 108 5.31 -1.65 12.65
CA VAL A 108 5.72 -2.92 13.29
C VAL A 108 6.46 -3.83 12.30
N VAL A 109 5.96 -3.94 11.06
CA VAL A 109 6.64 -4.66 9.97
C VAL A 109 8.03 -4.05 9.72
N ALA A 110 8.11 -2.73 9.59
CA ALA A 110 9.38 -2.04 9.38
C ALA A 110 10.38 -2.29 10.51
N ASP A 111 9.96 -2.22 11.77
CA ASP A 111 10.82 -2.48 12.93
C ASP A 111 11.25 -3.95 13.01
N THR A 112 10.37 -4.88 12.64
CA THR A 112 10.65 -6.32 12.70
C THR A 112 11.66 -6.77 11.63
N PHE A 113 11.60 -6.19 10.43
CA PHE A 113 12.40 -6.63 9.29
C PHE A 113 13.51 -5.66 8.88
N GLY A 114 13.54 -4.43 9.42
CA GLY A 114 14.44 -3.35 8.99
C GLY A 114 15.91 -3.55 9.34
N GLU A 115 16.24 -4.14 10.49
CA GLU A 115 17.63 -4.25 10.95
C GLU A 115 18.37 -5.53 10.47
N ASP A 116 17.64 -6.59 10.06
CA ASP A 116 18.20 -7.94 9.93
C ASP A 116 18.25 -8.53 8.49
N ARG A 117 17.76 -7.84 7.45
CA ARG A 117 17.82 -8.34 6.05
C ARG A 117 18.40 -7.34 5.03
N PRO A 118 19.70 -7.01 5.08
CA PRO A 118 20.37 -6.09 4.14
C PRO A 118 20.59 -6.68 2.73
N GLY A 119 19.64 -7.44 2.18
CA GLY A 119 19.80 -8.06 0.86
C GLY A 119 18.53 -8.30 0.06
N ASN A 120 17.32 -8.15 0.63
CA ASN A 120 16.12 -8.43 -0.14
C ASN A 120 14.81 -7.78 0.36
N TYR A 121 14.86 -6.53 0.81
CA TYR A 121 13.62 -5.81 1.17
C TYR A 121 12.66 -5.71 -0.03
N ARG A 122 13.16 -5.74 -1.27
CA ARG A 122 12.33 -5.70 -2.48
C ARG A 122 11.50 -6.97 -2.65
N GLU A 123 12.04 -8.16 -2.40
CA GLU A 123 11.25 -9.39 -2.38
C GLU A 123 10.23 -9.38 -1.25
N LEU A 124 10.63 -8.93 -0.05
CA LEU A 124 9.69 -8.78 1.06
C LEU A 124 8.56 -7.82 0.72
N LEU A 125 8.87 -6.67 0.12
CA LEU A 125 7.90 -5.66 -0.25
C LEU A 125 7.00 -6.12 -1.40
N ALA A 126 7.54 -6.85 -2.38
CA ALA A 126 6.75 -7.48 -3.44
C ALA A 126 5.81 -8.57 -2.90
N LEU A 127 6.26 -9.36 -1.92
CA LEU A 127 5.42 -10.33 -1.21
C LEU A 127 4.31 -9.64 -0.43
N ILE A 128 4.63 -8.58 0.31
CA ILE A 128 3.66 -7.77 1.04
C ILE A 128 2.62 -7.20 0.07
N ALA A 129 3.05 -6.61 -1.04
CA ALA A 129 2.16 -6.05 -2.03
C ALA A 129 1.27 -7.13 -2.69
N THR A 130 1.80 -8.33 -2.88
CA THR A 130 1.04 -9.51 -3.33
C THR A 130 -0.06 -9.88 -2.34
N LEU A 131 0.27 -9.94 -1.04
CA LEU A 131 -0.71 -10.25 0.00
C LEU A 131 -1.80 -9.18 0.09
N VAL A 132 -1.43 -7.90 0.03
CA VAL A 132 -2.40 -6.78 0.02
C VAL A 132 -3.35 -6.90 -1.16
N LEU A 133 -2.85 -7.23 -2.35
CA LEU A 133 -3.69 -7.44 -3.54
C LEU A 133 -4.64 -8.64 -3.37
N ILE A 134 -4.17 -9.76 -2.82
CA ILE A 134 -5.01 -10.93 -2.54
C ILE A 134 -6.10 -10.57 -1.52
N ALA A 135 -5.74 -9.83 -0.46
CA ALA A 135 -6.68 -9.37 0.56
C ALA A 135 -7.82 -8.52 -0.02
N ARG A 136 -7.54 -7.71 -1.06
CA ARG A 136 -8.56 -6.89 -1.76
C ARG A 136 -9.68 -7.72 -2.39
N TYR A 137 -9.37 -8.93 -2.85
CA TYR A 137 -10.36 -9.83 -3.47
C TYR A 137 -10.76 -10.98 -2.55
N TRP A 138 -10.39 -10.91 -1.27
CA TRP A 138 -10.64 -11.96 -0.30
C TRP A 138 -12.10 -11.94 0.17
N ASP A 139 -12.77 -13.09 0.10
CA ASP A 139 -14.13 -13.31 0.63
C ASP A 139 -14.15 -14.44 1.69
N GLY A 140 -12.97 -14.91 2.10
CA GLY A 140 -12.79 -15.91 3.16
C GLY A 140 -12.75 -15.29 4.56
N THR A 141 -12.52 -16.12 5.57
CA THR A 141 -12.32 -15.65 6.95
C THR A 141 -10.94 -15.01 7.15
N ASP A 142 -10.85 -14.06 8.08
CA ASP A 142 -9.58 -13.47 8.52
C ASP A 142 -8.63 -14.56 9.04
N GLU A 143 -9.14 -15.49 9.84
CA GLU A 143 -8.35 -16.60 10.38
C GLU A 143 -7.76 -17.47 9.27
N ALA A 144 -8.49 -17.70 8.19
CA ALA A 144 -7.97 -18.41 7.03
C ALA A 144 -6.85 -17.61 6.36
N PHE A 145 -7.05 -16.32 6.10
CA PHE A 145 -6.05 -15.45 5.47
C PHE A 145 -4.74 -15.40 6.29
N LEU A 146 -4.84 -15.32 7.62
CA LEU A 146 -3.70 -15.28 8.53
C LEU A 146 -2.81 -16.54 8.47
N THR A 147 -3.27 -17.61 7.81
CA THR A 147 -2.48 -18.85 7.64
C THR A 147 -1.79 -18.97 6.28
N LEU A 148 -1.98 -18.01 5.35
CA LEU A 148 -1.50 -18.12 3.96
C LEU A 148 0.02 -18.30 3.82
N LEU A 149 0.80 -17.76 4.77
CA LEU A 149 2.26 -17.88 4.80
C LEU A 149 2.77 -19.07 5.63
N ASN A 150 1.87 -19.84 6.27
CA ASN A 150 2.28 -21.04 6.98
C ASN A 150 2.84 -22.09 6.02
N ALA A 151 3.73 -22.96 6.53
CA ALA A 151 4.26 -24.07 5.75
C ALA A 151 3.14 -24.96 5.17
N GLU A 152 2.07 -25.14 5.95
CA GLU A 152 0.84 -25.81 5.55
C GLU A 152 -0.34 -24.89 5.93
N PRO A 153 -0.86 -24.09 4.98
CA PRO A 153 -2.08 -23.30 5.20
C PRO A 153 -3.29 -24.21 5.43
N THR A 154 -4.37 -23.65 5.97
CA THR A 154 -5.61 -24.41 6.13
C THR A 154 -6.24 -24.72 4.77
N ALA A 155 -7.03 -25.78 4.69
CA ALA A 155 -7.77 -26.11 3.47
C ALA A 155 -8.74 -24.98 3.06
N GLU A 156 -9.34 -24.30 4.05
CA GLU A 156 -10.17 -23.12 3.85
C GLU A 156 -9.37 -21.96 3.24
N ALA A 157 -8.16 -21.69 3.73
CA ALA A 157 -7.29 -20.65 3.16
C ALA A 157 -6.96 -20.90 1.68
N GLU A 158 -6.73 -22.16 1.30
CA GLU A 158 -6.47 -22.51 -0.09
C GLU A 158 -7.71 -22.37 -0.98
N GLU A 159 -8.89 -22.75 -0.47
CA GLU A 159 -10.16 -22.58 -1.17
C GLU A 159 -10.45 -21.09 -1.41
N SER A 160 -10.39 -20.28 -0.35
CA SER A 160 -10.59 -18.82 -0.43
C SER A 160 -9.53 -18.12 -1.27
N LEU A 161 -8.28 -18.62 -1.32
CA LEU A 161 -7.26 -18.10 -2.23
C LEU A 161 -7.65 -18.32 -3.70
N GLN A 162 -8.17 -19.50 -4.05
CA GLN A 162 -8.64 -19.77 -5.41
C GLN A 162 -9.86 -18.92 -5.76
N GLU A 163 -10.76 -18.70 -4.81
CA GLU A 163 -11.91 -17.81 -4.99
C GLU A 163 -11.47 -16.35 -5.19
N ALA A 164 -10.50 -15.86 -4.40
CA ALA A 164 -9.95 -14.52 -4.56
C ALA A 164 -9.34 -14.31 -5.96
N ILE A 165 -8.61 -15.31 -6.48
CA ILE A 165 -8.09 -15.27 -7.85
C ILE A 165 -9.22 -15.24 -8.88
N ALA A 166 -10.27 -16.02 -8.67
CA ALA A 166 -11.42 -16.08 -9.60
C ALA A 166 -12.24 -14.79 -9.58
N ASN A 167 -12.31 -14.11 -8.42
CA ASN A 167 -13.02 -12.85 -8.23
C ASN A 167 -12.22 -11.64 -8.76
N ALA A 168 -10.90 -11.76 -8.85
CA ALA A 168 -10.09 -10.72 -9.46
C ALA A 168 -10.43 -10.54 -10.96
N PRO A 169 -10.28 -9.31 -11.50
CA PRO A 169 -10.48 -9.05 -12.91
C PRO A 169 -9.70 -10.01 -13.81
N GLU A 170 -10.32 -10.50 -14.88
CA GLU A 170 -9.72 -11.50 -15.80
C GLU A 170 -8.38 -11.01 -16.40
N SER A 171 -8.22 -9.69 -16.56
CA SER A 171 -6.98 -9.06 -17.02
C SER A 171 -5.79 -9.36 -16.09
N LEU A 172 -6.03 -9.55 -14.80
CA LEU A 172 -5.01 -9.80 -13.78
C LEU A 172 -4.68 -11.28 -13.60
N HIS A 173 -5.48 -12.21 -14.12
CA HIS A 173 -5.26 -13.66 -13.91
C HIS A 173 -3.85 -14.13 -14.32
N PRO A 174 -3.26 -13.69 -15.45
CA PRO A 174 -1.88 -14.07 -15.78
C PRO A 174 -0.86 -13.55 -14.76
N LEU A 175 -0.99 -12.31 -14.28
CA LEU A 175 -0.11 -11.74 -13.26
C LEU A 175 -0.22 -12.53 -11.95
N LEU A 176 -1.44 -12.74 -11.48
CA LEU A 176 -1.69 -13.47 -10.24
C LEU A 176 -1.11 -14.88 -10.32
N THR A 177 -1.42 -15.63 -11.37
CA THR A 177 -1.06 -17.05 -11.47
C THR A 177 0.40 -17.31 -11.80
N GLU A 178 1.03 -16.46 -12.62
CA GLU A 178 2.37 -16.72 -13.13
C GLU A 178 3.47 -15.90 -12.42
N LEU A 179 3.13 -14.76 -11.82
CA LEU A 179 4.11 -13.88 -11.16
C LEU A 179 3.93 -13.89 -9.64
N LEU A 180 2.71 -13.64 -9.14
CA LEU A 180 2.49 -13.36 -7.72
C LEU A 180 2.34 -14.64 -6.87
N LEU A 181 1.52 -15.60 -7.30
CA LEU A 181 1.31 -16.85 -6.58
C LEU A 181 2.58 -17.70 -6.42
N PRO A 182 3.46 -17.83 -7.42
CA PRO A 182 4.72 -18.55 -7.22
C PRO A 182 5.56 -17.96 -6.08
N ALA A 183 5.68 -16.63 -6.02
CA ALA A 183 6.40 -15.96 -4.93
C ALA A 183 5.74 -16.18 -3.56
N LEU A 184 4.40 -16.15 -3.49
CA LEU A 184 3.66 -16.49 -2.29
C LEU A 184 3.95 -17.94 -1.83
N TYR A 185 3.92 -18.90 -2.75
CA TYR A 185 4.17 -20.30 -2.43
C TYR A 185 5.62 -20.56 -2.02
N GLU A 186 6.59 -19.89 -2.63
CA GLU A 186 8.00 -19.96 -2.24
C GLU A 186 8.24 -19.37 -0.83
N ALA A 187 7.47 -18.36 -0.45
CA ALA A 187 7.57 -17.71 0.86
C ALA A 187 6.98 -18.55 2.01
N ARG A 188 6.14 -19.56 1.72
CA ARG A 188 5.47 -20.36 2.76
C ARG A 188 6.45 -21.10 3.66
N GLY A 189 6.26 -20.97 4.97
CA GLY A 189 7.10 -21.60 5.98
C GLY A 189 8.51 -21.03 6.09
N THR A 190 8.82 -19.92 5.41
CA THR A 190 10.11 -19.23 5.52
C THR A 190 10.16 -18.21 6.66
N PHE A 191 8.98 -17.84 7.19
CA PHE A 191 8.80 -16.95 8.33
C PHE A 191 8.44 -17.74 9.58
N THR A 192 8.77 -17.20 10.75
CA THR A 192 8.21 -17.65 12.01
C THR A 192 6.69 -17.44 12.04
N ALA A 193 5.98 -18.11 12.95
CA ALA A 193 4.53 -17.95 13.07
C ALA A 193 4.12 -16.49 13.34
N ASP A 194 4.85 -15.79 14.21
CA ASP A 194 4.58 -14.40 14.56
C ASP A 194 4.86 -13.45 13.38
N GLU A 195 5.95 -13.67 12.64
CA GLU A 195 6.27 -12.91 11.42
C GLU A 195 5.23 -13.14 10.31
N ALA A 196 4.82 -14.39 10.09
CA ALA A 196 3.79 -14.73 9.11
C ALA A 196 2.48 -14.02 9.46
N GLN A 197 2.06 -14.11 10.73
CA GLN A 197 0.85 -13.47 11.23
C GLN A 197 0.91 -11.94 11.11
N LEU A 198 2.06 -11.32 11.36
CA LEU A 198 2.28 -9.89 11.18
C LEU A 198 2.11 -9.47 9.72
N LEU A 199 2.74 -10.18 8.79
CA LEU A 199 2.67 -9.86 7.36
C LEU A 199 1.25 -10.04 6.79
N THR A 200 0.58 -11.13 7.13
CA THR A 200 -0.80 -11.37 6.69
C THR A 200 -1.80 -10.45 7.38
N GLY A 201 -1.59 -10.12 8.66
CA GLY A 201 -2.44 -9.19 9.41
C GLY A 201 -2.32 -7.75 8.89
N TYR A 202 -1.09 -7.32 8.57
CA TYR A 202 -0.88 -6.07 7.84
C TYR A 202 -1.62 -6.07 6.51
N ALA A 203 -1.51 -7.16 5.73
CA ALA A 203 -2.16 -7.24 4.43
C ALA A 203 -3.70 -7.20 4.49
N LEU A 204 -4.33 -7.80 5.52
CA LEU A 204 -5.77 -7.64 5.77
C LEU A 204 -6.11 -6.18 6.07
N ALA A 205 -5.41 -5.55 7.02
CA ALA A 205 -5.65 -4.15 7.38
C ALA A 205 -5.49 -3.23 6.16
N ALA A 206 -4.45 -3.47 5.35
CA ALA A 206 -4.08 -2.64 4.21
C ALA A 206 -4.90 -2.91 2.94
N GLY A 207 -5.34 -4.15 2.70
CA GLY A 207 -5.96 -4.55 1.42
C GLY A 207 -7.45 -4.85 1.53
N TYR A 208 -7.91 -5.39 2.66
CA TYR A 208 -9.33 -5.69 2.89
C TYR A 208 -10.02 -4.52 3.59
N TYR A 209 -9.46 -4.02 4.69
CA TYR A 209 -10.08 -2.97 5.49
C TYR A 209 -9.86 -1.54 4.93
N ALA A 210 -8.71 -1.24 4.33
CA ALA A 210 -8.39 0.12 3.88
C ALA A 210 -9.20 0.64 2.66
N GLY A 211 -10.18 -0.13 2.17
CA GLY A 211 -11.12 0.31 1.14
C GLY A 211 -10.43 0.75 -0.15
N GLU A 212 -10.68 2.00 -0.56
CA GLU A 212 -10.17 2.60 -1.82
C GLU A 212 -8.70 3.08 -1.73
N HIS A 213 -8.03 2.95 -0.56
CA HIS A 213 -6.70 3.53 -0.31
C HIS A 213 -5.55 2.54 0.02
N PRO A 214 -5.50 1.30 -0.52
CA PRO A 214 -4.46 0.33 -0.17
C PRO A 214 -3.04 0.76 -0.60
N TYR A 215 -2.92 1.70 -1.55
CA TYR A 215 -1.63 2.24 -1.97
C TYR A 215 -0.97 3.12 -0.89
N GLU A 216 -1.76 3.82 -0.06
CA GLU A 216 -1.21 4.70 0.99
C GLU A 216 -0.53 3.89 2.08
N THR A 217 -1.12 2.76 2.44
CA THR A 217 -0.62 1.88 3.50
C THR A 217 0.65 1.15 3.04
N LEU A 218 0.72 0.76 1.75
CA LEU A 218 1.92 0.17 1.16
C LEU A 218 3.07 1.19 1.07
N ASN A 219 2.77 2.47 0.82
CA ASN A 219 3.77 3.54 0.81
C ASN A 219 4.50 3.67 2.15
N GLY A 220 3.79 3.57 3.28
CA GLY A 220 4.38 3.66 4.61
C GLY A 220 5.48 2.63 4.85
N ILE A 221 5.23 1.37 4.49
CA ILE A 221 6.24 0.29 4.57
C ILE A 221 7.37 0.52 3.57
N HIS A 222 7.02 0.87 2.32
CA HIS A 222 8.00 1.11 1.28
C HIS A 222 9.00 2.21 1.68
N VAL A 223 8.51 3.32 2.24
CA VAL A 223 9.33 4.41 2.79
C VAL A 223 10.21 3.93 3.95
N ALA A 224 9.64 3.16 4.88
CA ALA A 224 10.37 2.70 6.05
C ALA A 224 11.52 1.73 5.69
N PHE A 225 11.32 0.87 4.69
CA PHE A 225 12.38 -0.02 4.18
C PHE A 225 13.39 0.71 3.27
N ALA A 226 12.96 1.72 2.51
CA ALA A 226 13.85 2.49 1.64
C ALA A 226 14.77 3.48 2.39
N ALA A 227 14.56 3.68 3.69
CA ALA A 227 15.27 4.68 4.49
C ALA A 227 16.81 4.51 4.48
N ASP A 228 17.30 3.28 4.34
CA ASP A 228 18.75 2.97 4.35
C ASP A 228 19.40 2.91 2.95
N ASP A 229 18.64 2.79 1.85
CA ASP A 229 19.16 2.38 0.53
C ASP A 229 18.95 3.39 -0.65
N ARG A 230 18.47 4.62 -0.39
CA ARG A 230 18.51 5.87 -1.24
C ARG A 230 17.20 6.35 -1.90
N THR A 231 17.22 7.68 -2.15
CA THR A 231 16.46 8.54 -3.09
C THR A 231 14.99 8.20 -3.32
N GLN A 232 14.17 8.44 -2.29
CA GLN A 232 12.77 8.80 -2.50
C GLN A 232 12.68 9.94 -3.53
N PRO A 233 11.63 9.98 -4.37
CA PRO A 233 11.44 11.07 -5.30
C PRO A 233 11.40 12.38 -4.54
N ASP A 234 12.31 13.28 -4.87
CA ASP A 234 12.36 14.57 -4.20
C ASP A 234 11.15 15.45 -4.60
N ALA A 235 10.94 16.53 -3.85
CA ALA A 235 9.83 17.44 -4.10
C ALA A 235 9.89 18.09 -5.50
N GLU A 236 11.06 18.12 -6.15
CA GLU A 236 11.21 18.60 -7.53
C GLU A 236 10.73 17.54 -8.53
N GLN A 237 11.05 16.27 -8.33
CA GLN A 237 10.59 15.15 -9.16
C GLN A 237 9.06 15.03 -9.11
N ILE A 238 8.46 15.08 -7.91
CA ILE A 238 7.00 15.08 -7.76
C ILE A 238 6.38 16.26 -8.52
N ARG A 239 6.93 17.47 -8.34
CA ARG A 239 6.44 18.67 -9.03
C ARG A 239 6.54 18.55 -10.56
N ARG A 240 7.61 17.96 -11.09
CA ARG A 240 7.76 17.74 -12.53
C ARG A 240 6.69 16.79 -13.08
N VAL A 241 6.37 15.73 -12.35
CA VAL A 241 5.29 14.81 -12.74
C VAL A 241 3.93 15.52 -12.68
N GLU A 242 3.67 16.31 -11.64
CA GLU A 242 2.46 17.14 -11.57
C GLU A 242 2.36 18.12 -12.74
N ASP A 243 3.46 18.75 -13.12
CA ASP A 243 3.47 19.72 -14.23
C ASP A 243 3.13 19.03 -15.56
N VAL A 244 3.61 17.80 -15.79
CA VAL A 244 3.25 16.99 -16.96
C VAL A 244 1.77 16.61 -16.95
N LEU A 245 1.24 16.15 -15.80
CA LEU A 245 -0.18 15.85 -15.63
C LEU A 245 -1.06 17.08 -15.90
N LYS A 246 -0.70 18.23 -15.33
CA LYS A 246 -1.39 19.51 -15.55
C LYS A 246 -1.35 19.92 -17.02
N ALA A 247 -0.21 19.75 -17.69
CA ALA A 247 -0.06 20.07 -19.10
C ALA A 247 -0.96 19.18 -19.98
N ASN A 248 -0.96 17.86 -19.73
CA ASN A 248 -1.82 16.92 -20.47
C ASN A 248 -3.30 17.20 -20.24
N PHE A 249 -3.71 17.49 -19.00
CA PHE A 249 -5.09 17.85 -18.68
C PHE A 249 -5.53 19.14 -19.41
N GLN A 250 -4.66 20.17 -19.43
CA GLN A 250 -4.93 21.41 -20.15
C GLN A 250 -5.01 21.18 -21.66
N ALA A 251 -4.12 20.35 -22.22
CA ALA A 251 -4.10 20.01 -23.63
C ALA A 251 -5.38 19.25 -24.04
N ALA A 252 -5.77 18.23 -23.28
CA ALA A 252 -7.01 17.48 -23.50
C ALA A 252 -8.25 18.37 -23.43
N ARG A 253 -8.30 19.31 -22.47
CA ARG A 253 -9.41 20.27 -22.35
C ARG A 253 -9.46 21.25 -23.53
N ALA A 254 -8.31 21.71 -24.01
CA ALA A 254 -8.25 22.59 -25.19
C ALA A 254 -8.63 21.86 -26.49
N ALA A 255 -8.37 20.55 -26.55
CA ALA A 255 -8.66 19.70 -27.69
C ALA A 255 -10.07 19.09 -27.70
N ALA A 256 -10.85 19.27 -26.62
CA ALA A 256 -12.21 18.77 -26.54
C ALA A 256 -13.14 19.27 -27.68
N ASP A 257 -12.80 20.40 -28.31
CA ASP A 257 -13.47 20.97 -29.48
C ASP A 257 -12.60 20.96 -30.76
N ALA A 258 -11.48 20.21 -30.77
CA ALA A 258 -10.55 20.12 -31.90
C ALA A 258 -10.69 18.79 -32.67
N ASP A 259 -10.35 18.80 -33.96
CA ASP A 259 -10.38 17.60 -34.82
C ASP A 259 -9.24 16.59 -34.51
N GLU A 260 -8.19 17.03 -33.81
CA GLU A 260 -7.03 16.21 -33.44
C GLU A 260 -6.75 16.32 -31.93
N ASN A 261 -6.60 15.17 -31.28
CA ASN A 261 -6.24 15.08 -29.88
C ASN A 261 -4.70 15.17 -29.75
N PRO A 262 -4.16 16.06 -28.89
CA PRO A 262 -2.72 16.24 -28.74
C PRO A 262 -2.06 14.98 -28.19
N GLU A 263 -0.85 14.67 -28.66
CA GLU A 263 -0.05 13.59 -28.09
C GLU A 263 0.25 13.88 -26.61
N PRO A 264 0.03 12.91 -25.71
CA PRO A 264 0.31 13.09 -24.30
C PRO A 264 1.81 13.24 -24.05
N HIS A 265 2.17 14.14 -23.13
CA HIS A 265 3.52 14.25 -22.61
C HIS A 265 3.79 13.15 -21.58
N HIS A 266 5.00 12.59 -21.61
CA HIS A 266 5.42 11.53 -20.71
C HIS A 266 6.61 11.95 -19.84
N PHE A 267 6.62 11.46 -18.61
CA PHE A 267 7.76 11.47 -17.72
C PHE A 267 8.54 10.15 -17.87
N THR A 268 9.67 10.21 -18.56
CA THR A 268 10.43 9.00 -18.92
C THR A 268 11.40 8.59 -17.82
N LEU A 269 11.25 7.35 -17.33
CA LEU A 269 12.13 6.68 -16.38
C LEU A 269 13.03 5.64 -17.08
N PRO A 270 14.18 5.25 -16.49
CA PRO A 270 14.97 4.13 -17.00
C PRO A 270 14.21 2.81 -16.86
N GLY A 271 14.23 1.95 -17.88
CA GLY A 271 13.66 0.59 -17.80
C GLY A 271 14.53 -0.39 -16.99
N ASN A 272 14.87 -0.03 -15.75
CA ASN A 272 15.67 -0.84 -14.83
C ASN A 272 15.07 -0.84 -13.42
N GLN A 273 15.72 -1.54 -12.50
CA GLN A 273 15.36 -1.61 -11.09
C GLN A 273 15.07 -0.23 -10.48
N ASP A 274 16.03 0.72 -10.62
CA ASP A 274 15.89 2.08 -10.08
C ASP A 274 14.67 2.82 -10.65
N GLY A 275 14.39 2.66 -11.94
CA GLY A 275 13.25 3.31 -12.58
C GLY A 275 11.92 2.73 -12.13
N TYR A 276 11.79 1.41 -12.01
CA TYR A 276 10.56 0.79 -11.50
C TYR A 276 10.31 1.15 -10.03
N GLU A 277 11.36 1.20 -9.22
CA GLU A 277 11.27 1.62 -7.81
C GLU A 277 10.89 3.10 -7.69
N THR A 278 11.50 3.97 -8.51
CA THR A 278 11.11 5.38 -8.60
C THR A 278 9.65 5.53 -9.01
N ALA A 279 9.19 4.73 -9.98
CA ALA A 279 7.81 4.75 -10.45
C ALA A 279 6.83 4.33 -9.36
N ALA A 280 7.15 3.27 -8.60
CA ALA A 280 6.38 2.83 -7.44
C ALA A 280 6.25 3.95 -6.40
N HIS A 281 7.35 4.63 -6.03
CA HIS A 281 7.29 5.76 -5.11
C HIS A 281 6.49 6.96 -5.65
N LEU A 282 6.59 7.25 -6.95
CA LEU A 282 5.83 8.34 -7.57
C LEU A 282 4.32 8.06 -7.55
N ILE A 283 3.89 6.83 -7.86
CA ILE A 283 2.49 6.43 -7.77
C ILE A 283 2.01 6.47 -6.31
N ALA A 284 2.85 6.00 -5.38
CA ALA A 284 2.51 6.01 -3.97
C ALA A 284 2.29 7.44 -3.42
N ALA A 285 3.05 8.43 -3.90
CA ALA A 285 2.90 9.84 -3.53
C ALA A 285 1.82 10.57 -4.35
N LEU A 286 1.60 10.15 -5.58
CA LEU A 286 0.69 10.76 -6.55
C LEU A 286 0.10 9.65 -7.43
N PRO A 287 -1.05 9.05 -7.06
CA PRO A 287 -1.60 7.89 -7.76
C PRO A 287 -1.78 8.08 -9.28
N GLN A 288 -2.11 9.30 -9.70
CA GLN A 288 -2.29 9.66 -11.11
C GLN A 288 -0.97 9.72 -11.90
N ALA A 289 0.18 9.60 -11.24
CA ALA A 289 1.48 9.57 -11.92
C ALA A 289 1.59 8.43 -12.95
N HIS A 290 0.84 7.34 -12.75
CA HIS A 290 0.82 6.22 -13.69
C HIS A 290 0.43 6.61 -15.12
N ASP A 291 -0.43 7.63 -15.29
CA ASP A 291 -0.91 8.11 -16.61
C ASP A 291 0.22 8.69 -17.48
N VAL A 292 1.29 9.17 -16.85
CA VAL A 292 2.35 9.93 -17.52
C VAL A 292 3.70 9.23 -17.47
N ILE A 293 3.86 8.20 -16.64
CA ILE A 293 5.12 7.46 -16.56
C ILE A 293 5.31 6.60 -17.81
N ALA A 294 6.48 6.73 -18.43
CA ALA A 294 6.92 5.84 -19.50
C ALA A 294 8.32 5.31 -19.19
N PHE A 295 8.65 4.10 -19.67
CA PHE A 295 9.99 3.54 -19.51
C PHE A 295 10.79 3.61 -20.82
N SER A 296 12.03 4.09 -20.71
CA SER A 296 12.99 4.04 -21.81
C SER A 296 13.46 2.62 -22.07
N THR A 297 13.56 2.24 -23.34
CA THR A 297 14.16 0.97 -23.77
C THR A 297 15.68 1.04 -23.59
N GLN A 298 16.26 0.04 -22.92
CA GLN A 298 17.72 0.00 -22.74
C GLN A 298 18.42 -0.34 -24.06
N PRO A 299 19.44 0.43 -24.48
CA PRO A 299 20.23 0.08 -25.66
C PRO A 299 21.13 -1.13 -25.35
N GLY A 300 20.83 -2.28 -25.97
CA GLY A 300 21.72 -3.45 -26.00
C GLY A 300 21.19 -4.73 -25.32
N GLU A 301 19.98 -4.73 -24.76
CA GLU A 301 19.36 -5.94 -24.22
C GLU A 301 18.53 -6.64 -25.30
N GLY A 302 19.01 -7.81 -25.72
CA GLY A 302 18.27 -8.70 -26.61
C GLY A 302 17.39 -9.65 -25.82
N THR A 303 16.13 -9.78 -26.24
CA THR A 303 15.22 -10.94 -26.12
C THR A 303 15.44 -11.88 -24.92
N SER A 304 15.55 -11.38 -23.70
CA SER A 304 15.70 -12.22 -22.51
C SER A 304 14.82 -11.72 -21.39
N ALA A 305 14.14 -12.66 -20.73
CA ALA A 305 13.35 -12.44 -19.53
C ALA A 305 14.01 -11.44 -18.57
N LEU A 306 13.21 -10.55 -17.96
CA LEU A 306 13.65 -9.62 -16.92
C LEU A 306 14.66 -10.31 -15.98
N ALA A 307 15.88 -9.78 -15.94
CA ALA A 307 16.91 -10.26 -15.03
C ALA A 307 16.39 -10.22 -13.58
N ASP A 308 16.81 -11.19 -12.76
CA ASP A 308 16.24 -11.42 -11.42
C ASP A 308 16.35 -10.17 -10.51
N ASP A 309 17.36 -9.33 -10.73
CA ASP A 309 17.56 -8.06 -10.04
C ASP A 309 16.44 -7.03 -10.30
N ARG A 310 15.79 -7.08 -11.48
CA ARG A 310 14.69 -6.17 -11.85
C ARG A 310 13.31 -6.69 -11.46
N ARG A 311 13.16 -8.00 -11.29
CA ARG A 311 11.84 -8.64 -11.14
C ARG A 311 11.09 -8.12 -9.91
N ALA A 312 11.76 -7.96 -8.77
CA ALA A 312 11.11 -7.50 -7.55
C ALA A 312 10.62 -6.04 -7.65
N ALA A 313 11.44 -5.13 -8.18
CA ALA A 313 11.05 -3.73 -8.39
C ALA A 313 9.94 -3.58 -9.44
N PHE A 314 10.00 -4.38 -10.51
CA PHE A 314 8.94 -4.43 -11.51
C PHE A 314 7.62 -4.97 -10.93
N THR A 315 7.69 -6.05 -10.16
CA THR A 315 6.52 -6.64 -9.48
C THR A 315 5.88 -5.64 -8.54
N LEU A 316 6.69 -4.93 -7.74
CA LEU A 316 6.21 -3.88 -6.85
C LEU A 316 5.50 -2.76 -7.62
N TYR A 317 6.08 -2.29 -8.72
CA TYR A 317 5.45 -1.29 -9.58
C TYR A 317 4.09 -1.76 -10.11
N LEU A 318 4.00 -3.01 -10.59
CA LEU A 318 2.74 -3.60 -11.05
C LEU A 318 1.71 -3.68 -9.91
N CYS A 319 2.13 -4.05 -8.69
CA CYS A 319 1.23 -4.05 -7.54
C CYS A 319 0.70 -2.65 -7.22
N TYR A 320 1.53 -1.60 -7.25
CA TYR A 320 1.05 -0.23 -7.06
C TYR A 320 0.02 0.19 -8.10
N LEU A 321 0.15 -0.25 -9.35
CA LEU A 321 -0.88 -0.03 -10.38
C LEU A 321 -2.18 -0.78 -10.05
N MET A 322 -2.10 -2.05 -9.65
CA MET A 322 -3.28 -2.87 -9.30
C MET A 322 -3.98 -2.43 -8.02
N LEU A 323 -3.28 -1.68 -7.15
CA LEU A 323 -3.86 -1.04 -5.96
C LEU A 323 -4.48 0.33 -6.27
N GLY A 324 -4.41 0.80 -7.51
CA GLY A 324 -5.18 1.94 -7.98
C GLY A 324 -6.69 1.66 -7.95
N ASP A 325 -7.48 2.72 -7.97
CA ASP A 325 -8.94 2.65 -7.90
C ASP A 325 -9.62 2.68 -9.29
N ASP A 326 -8.84 2.56 -10.37
CA ASP A 326 -9.37 2.56 -11.74
C ASP A 326 -9.01 1.30 -12.53
N GLU A 327 -9.99 0.80 -13.28
CA GLU A 327 -9.83 -0.35 -14.20
C GLU A 327 -8.71 -0.11 -15.23
N SER A 328 -8.40 1.16 -15.54
CA SER A 328 -7.30 1.53 -16.43
C SER A 328 -5.92 1.13 -15.87
N SER A 329 -5.70 1.27 -14.57
CA SER A 329 -4.44 0.92 -13.91
C SER A 329 -4.22 -0.58 -13.89
N GLU A 330 -5.27 -1.35 -13.60
CA GLU A 330 -5.25 -2.82 -13.66
C GLU A 330 -4.96 -3.32 -15.09
N GLN A 331 -5.62 -2.74 -16.09
CA GLN A 331 -5.38 -3.07 -17.50
C GLN A 331 -3.96 -2.68 -17.93
N CYS A 332 -3.46 -1.52 -17.48
CA CYS A 332 -2.09 -1.07 -17.74
C CYS A 332 -1.08 -2.07 -17.15
N ALA A 333 -1.28 -2.54 -15.92
CA ALA A 333 -0.43 -3.57 -15.31
C ALA A 333 -0.44 -4.87 -16.12
N ALA A 334 -1.61 -5.32 -16.57
CA ALA A 334 -1.76 -6.50 -17.43
C ALA A 334 -1.02 -6.38 -18.77
N GLU A 335 -1.09 -5.21 -19.40
CA GLU A 335 -0.40 -4.93 -20.66
C GLU A 335 1.12 -4.86 -20.50
N LEU A 336 1.60 -4.19 -19.45
CA LEU A 336 3.02 -4.12 -19.12
C LEU A 336 3.60 -5.51 -18.84
N TYR A 337 2.89 -6.34 -18.07
CA TYR A 337 3.31 -7.72 -17.82
C TYR A 337 3.35 -8.54 -19.10
N ARG A 338 2.31 -8.46 -19.95
CA ARG A 338 2.29 -9.16 -21.24
C ARG A 338 3.45 -8.74 -22.14
N ALA A 339 3.70 -7.43 -22.26
CA ALA A 339 4.82 -6.90 -23.03
C ALA A 339 6.18 -7.37 -22.48
N SER A 340 6.31 -7.55 -21.16
CA SER A 340 7.54 -8.07 -20.55
C SER A 340 7.81 -9.55 -20.85
N ARG A 341 6.79 -10.32 -21.23
CA ARG A 341 6.93 -11.74 -21.63
C ARG A 341 7.28 -11.93 -23.09
N GLU A 342 6.90 -10.97 -23.94
CA GLU A 342 7.13 -11.03 -25.39
C GLU A 342 8.54 -10.56 -25.78
N ASN A 343 9.21 -9.84 -24.87
CA ASN A 343 10.58 -9.31 -25.02
C ASN A 343 11.61 -10.09 -24.18
#